data_AF-A0A0N4ZWH1-F1
#
_entry.id   AF-A0A0N4ZWH1-F1
#
_cell.length_a   1.000
_cell.length_b   1.000
_cell.length_c   1.000
_cell.angle_alpha   90.00
_cell.angle_beta   90.00
_cell.angle_gamma   90.00
#
_symmetry.space_group_name_H-M   'P 1'
#
loop_
_entity.id
_entity.type
_entity.pdbx_description
1 polymer ?
#
loop_
_entity_poly.entity_id
_entity_poly.type
_entity_poly.pdbx_seq_one_letter_code
_entity_poly.pdbx_strand_id
1 'polypeptide(L)'
;MICLESESFIKTINKYINFNATLYSHKKLFFKTNHFDIKSALRTINNTNSWKQFIIIENPLEKFLNDFLQYCSNYREDNYTNSSLCYSCNGNINCFINNLFDDFYQKSKSYKQIHPSLKDNIFAPQTWRCNSHMDLHKHEKIRYEDIKNSNFTSIEMLLNNFNTTEVFKLSFVNELLENYRKKYSSINYLNKRLIMNKIRKSSLLTQRLVTIYFYDFMALEYDFPTFE
;
A
#
# COMPACT_ATOMS: atom_id res chain seq x y z
N MET A 1 -13.98 6.00 7.99
CA MET A 1 -13.51 4.66 7.55
C MET A 1 -12.20 4.84 6.81
N ILE A 2 -11.24 3.96 7.02
CA ILE A 2 -9.95 4.08 6.32
C ILE A 2 -9.59 2.74 5.68
N CYS A 3 -9.37 2.77 4.38
CA CYS A 3 -8.66 1.69 3.69
C CYS A 3 -7.17 1.84 4.00
N LEU A 4 -6.67 0.98 4.89
CA LEU A 4 -5.26 0.92 5.23
C LEU A 4 -4.76 -0.48 5.04
N GLU A 5 -3.63 -0.58 4.34
CA GLU A 5 -2.87 -1.81 4.23
C GLU A 5 -2.18 -2.17 5.57
N SER A 6 -1.95 -1.17 6.44
CA SER A 6 -1.28 -1.37 7.72
C SER A 6 -2.20 -1.10 8.91
N GLU A 7 -2.35 -2.11 9.76
CA GLU A 7 -2.97 -1.95 11.09
C GLU A 7 -2.21 -0.97 11.99
N SER A 8 -0.91 -0.73 11.73
CA SER A 8 -0.11 0.22 12.52
C SER A 8 -0.67 1.64 12.39
N PHE A 9 -1.09 2.04 11.18
CA PHE A 9 -1.66 3.35 10.94
C PHE A 9 -3.02 3.52 11.64
N ILE A 10 -3.82 2.46 11.70
CA ILE A 10 -5.10 2.46 12.44
C ILE A 10 -4.87 2.60 13.93
N LYS A 11 -3.86 1.91 14.48
CA LYS A 11 -3.49 2.04 15.88
C LYS A 11 -3.05 3.47 16.20
N THR A 12 -2.21 4.05 15.36
CA THR A 12 -1.78 5.45 15.49
C THR A 12 -2.99 6.38 15.41
N ILE A 13 -3.88 6.23 14.44
CA ILE A 13 -5.11 7.03 14.37
C ILE A 13 -5.98 6.87 15.62
N ASN A 14 -6.24 5.64 16.07
CA ASN A 14 -7.06 5.40 17.27
C ASN A 14 -6.44 5.99 18.55
N LYS A 15 -5.12 6.10 18.62
CA LYS A 15 -4.41 6.70 19.75
C LYS A 15 -4.64 8.21 19.84
N TYR A 16 -4.78 8.88 18.70
CA TYR A 16 -4.87 10.35 18.64
C TYR A 16 -6.28 10.89 18.32
N ILE A 17 -7.17 10.06 17.77
CA ILE A 17 -8.59 10.41 17.61
C ILE A 17 -9.30 10.08 18.92
N ASN A 18 -9.59 11.12 19.71
CA ASN A 18 -10.38 11.01 20.93
C ASN A 18 -11.63 11.89 20.82
N PHE A 19 -12.63 11.47 20.03
CA PHE A 19 -14.00 12.01 19.98
C PHE A 19 -14.96 10.95 19.42
N ASN A 20 -16.28 11.15 19.58
CA ASN A 20 -17.47 10.30 19.28
C ASN A 20 -17.55 9.58 17.89
N ALA A 21 -16.46 9.42 17.14
CA ALA A 21 -16.40 8.73 15.86
C ALA A 21 -15.94 7.27 16.02
N THR A 22 -16.45 6.38 15.16
CA THR A 22 -16.00 4.99 15.10
C THR A 22 -15.04 4.77 13.93
N LEU A 23 -13.85 4.25 14.21
CA LEU A 23 -12.89 3.89 13.17
C LEU A 23 -12.98 2.41 12.79
N TYR A 24 -13.10 2.13 11.50
CA TYR A 24 -13.02 0.79 10.93
C TYR A 24 -11.92 0.72 9.87
N SER A 25 -11.09 -0.33 9.97
CA SER A 25 -10.27 -0.79 8.86
C SER A 25 -11.17 -1.43 7.79
N HIS A 26 -10.76 -1.39 6.53
CA HIS A 26 -11.46 -2.12 5.47
C HIS A 26 -11.64 -3.60 5.86
N LYS A 27 -10.56 -4.29 6.26
CA LYS A 27 -10.64 -5.70 6.69
C LYS A 27 -11.66 -5.93 7.82
N LYS A 28 -11.67 -5.08 8.85
CA LYS A 28 -12.55 -5.20 10.02
C LYS A 28 -14.01 -4.90 9.66
N LEU A 29 -14.25 -3.91 8.80
CA LEU A 29 -15.59 -3.55 8.32
C LEU A 29 -16.23 -4.72 7.56
N PHE A 30 -15.52 -5.26 6.57
CA PHE A 30 -16.05 -6.30 5.70
C PHE A 30 -16.18 -7.64 6.43
N PHE A 31 -15.24 -7.95 7.33
CA PHE A 31 -15.38 -9.12 8.22
C PHE A 31 -16.61 -9.01 9.14
N LYS A 32 -16.88 -7.82 9.71
CA LYS A 32 -18.00 -7.62 10.64
C LYS A 32 -19.37 -7.65 9.94
N THR A 33 -19.44 -7.20 8.69
CA THR A 33 -20.71 -6.94 8.01
C THR A 33 -21.08 -7.99 6.96
N ASN A 34 -20.11 -8.81 6.53
CA ASN A 34 -20.29 -9.82 5.49
C ASN A 34 -20.86 -9.27 4.16
N HIS A 35 -20.63 -7.98 3.89
CA HIS A 35 -20.94 -7.34 2.60
C HIS A 35 -19.70 -7.25 1.74
N PHE A 36 -19.87 -7.20 0.42
CA PHE A 36 -18.79 -7.04 -0.56
C PHE A 36 -18.67 -5.63 -1.11
N ASP A 37 -19.65 -4.75 -0.86
CA ASP A 37 -19.59 -3.35 -1.24
C ASP A 37 -19.57 -2.44 0.00
N ILE A 38 -18.87 -1.32 -0.14
CA ILE A 38 -18.63 -0.42 1.00
C ILE A 38 -19.92 0.25 1.48
N LYS A 39 -20.87 0.49 0.58
CA LYS A 39 -22.12 1.18 0.88
C LYS A 39 -23.00 0.31 1.78
N SER A 40 -23.20 -0.95 1.43
CA SER A 40 -23.94 -1.91 2.24
C SER A 40 -23.23 -2.19 3.56
N ALA A 41 -21.90 -2.36 3.53
CA ALA A 41 -21.13 -2.54 4.76
C ALA A 41 -21.31 -1.36 5.74
N LEU A 42 -21.22 -0.12 5.26
CA LEU A 42 -21.40 1.07 6.10
C LEU A 42 -22.84 1.22 6.62
N ARG A 43 -23.84 0.92 5.79
CA ARG A 43 -25.27 0.93 6.21
C ARG A 43 -25.56 -0.03 7.36
N THR A 44 -24.95 -1.21 7.33
CA THR A 44 -25.12 -2.23 8.38
C THR A 44 -24.51 -1.78 9.71
N ILE A 45 -23.46 -0.96 9.69
CA ILE A 45 -22.84 -0.44 10.91
C ILE A 45 -23.57 0.79 11.46
N ASN A 46 -23.87 1.76 10.60
CA ASN A 46 -24.69 2.92 10.98
C ASN A 46 -25.23 3.62 9.73
N ASN A 47 -26.55 3.74 9.64
CA ASN A 47 -27.25 4.33 8.50
C ASN A 47 -27.36 5.87 8.57
N THR A 48 -26.98 6.49 9.68
CA THR A 48 -27.20 7.93 9.95
C THR A 48 -25.96 8.82 9.81
N ASN A 49 -24.76 8.23 9.74
CA ASN A 49 -23.51 9.00 9.75
C ASN A 49 -22.94 9.23 8.34
N SER A 50 -22.45 10.46 8.08
CA SER A 50 -21.59 10.76 6.94
C SER A 50 -20.21 10.14 7.14
N TRP A 51 -19.91 9.06 6.42
CA TRP A 51 -18.61 8.38 6.50
C TRP A 51 -17.60 9.02 5.57
N LYS A 52 -16.51 9.56 6.12
CA LYS A 52 -15.31 9.90 5.32
C LYS A 52 -14.49 8.65 5.05
N GLN A 53 -13.97 8.54 3.83
CA GLN A 53 -13.15 7.41 3.38
C GLN A 53 -11.76 7.94 3.04
N PHE A 54 -10.72 7.31 3.56
CA PHE A 54 -9.34 7.70 3.29
C PHE A 54 -8.53 6.50 2.82
N ILE A 55 -7.58 6.74 1.93
CA ILE A 55 -6.62 5.74 1.44
C ILE A 55 -5.22 6.34 1.40
N ILE A 56 -4.22 5.60 1.89
CA ILE A 56 -2.81 5.97 1.72
C ILE A 56 -2.33 5.33 0.43
N ILE A 57 -1.77 6.11 -0.48
CA ILE A 57 -1.29 5.67 -1.78
C ILE A 57 0.22 5.86 -1.86
N GLU A 58 0.93 4.95 -2.52
CA GLU A 58 2.39 5.04 -2.72
C GLU A 58 2.70 4.86 -4.21
N ASN A 59 3.77 5.49 -4.71
CA ASN A 59 4.22 5.28 -6.08
C ASN A 59 4.43 3.77 -6.33
N PRO A 60 3.82 3.18 -7.38
CA PRO A 60 3.80 1.72 -7.54
C PRO A 60 5.19 1.10 -7.67
N LEU A 61 6.13 1.76 -8.36
CA LEU A 61 7.51 1.26 -8.46
C LEU A 61 8.27 1.42 -7.14
N GLU A 62 8.09 2.53 -6.43
CA GLU A 62 8.76 2.73 -5.14
C GLU A 62 8.26 1.71 -4.11
N LYS A 63 6.95 1.49 -4.05
CA LYS A 63 6.32 0.45 -3.21
C LYS A 63 6.87 -0.93 -3.53
N PHE A 64 6.81 -1.35 -4.80
CA PHE A 64 7.35 -2.63 -5.25
C PHE A 64 8.80 -2.83 -4.82
N LEU A 65 9.65 -1.83 -5.07
CA LEU A 65 11.06 -1.91 -4.76
C LEU A 65 11.32 -1.98 -3.25
N ASN A 66 10.59 -1.19 -2.47
CA ASN A 66 10.67 -1.22 -1.02
C ASN A 66 10.30 -2.61 -0.47
N ASP A 67 9.19 -3.16 -0.94
CA ASP A 67 8.71 -4.49 -0.55
C ASP A 67 9.70 -5.59 -0.99
N PHE A 68 10.22 -5.51 -2.22
CA PHE A 68 11.25 -6.45 -2.69
C PHE A 68 12.50 -6.40 -1.83
N LEU A 69 12.98 -5.21 -1.48
CA LEU A 69 14.17 -5.05 -0.66
C LEU A 69 13.97 -5.61 0.75
N GLN A 70 12.82 -5.32 1.34
CA GLN A 70 12.45 -5.76 2.68
C GLN A 70 12.32 -7.27 2.78
N TYR A 71 11.62 -7.91 1.83
CA TYR A 71 11.24 -9.32 1.92
C TYR A 71 12.14 -10.27 1.13
N CYS A 72 12.78 -9.81 0.05
CA CYS A 72 13.47 -10.68 -0.89
C CYS A 72 14.95 -10.33 -1.14
N SER A 73 15.39 -9.10 -0.85
CA SER A 73 16.79 -8.68 -1.09
C SER A 73 17.68 -8.73 0.16
N ASN A 74 17.12 -8.90 1.36
CA ASN A 74 17.91 -9.00 2.57
C ASN A 74 18.73 -10.30 2.56
N TYR A 75 19.94 -10.19 2.03
CA TYR A 75 21.02 -11.16 2.17
C TYR A 75 21.43 -11.18 3.64
N ARG A 76 20.74 -11.96 4.47
CA ARG A 76 21.29 -12.40 5.75
C ARG A 76 21.98 -13.72 5.45
N GLU A 77 23.30 -13.76 5.60
CA GLU A 77 24.17 -14.90 5.27
C GLU A 77 23.68 -16.23 5.88
N ASP A 78 22.85 -16.19 6.93
CA ASP A 78 22.40 -17.38 7.66
C ASP A 78 20.93 -17.76 7.46
N ASN A 79 20.15 -17.02 6.68
CA ASN A 79 18.72 -17.32 6.53
C ASN A 79 18.24 -17.12 5.10
N TYR A 80 18.05 -18.23 4.40
CA TYR A 80 17.19 -18.33 3.22
C TYR A 80 15.83 -17.69 3.55
N THR A 81 15.67 -16.41 3.24
CA THR A 81 14.40 -15.69 3.38
C THR A 81 13.37 -16.43 2.52
N ASN A 82 12.49 -17.16 3.23
CA ASN A 82 11.46 -18.08 2.76
C ASN A 82 11.33 -18.14 1.23
N SER A 83 12.09 -19.05 0.60
CA SER A 83 12.30 -19.10 -0.86
C SER A 83 11.01 -18.97 -1.65
N SER A 84 9.92 -19.59 -1.20
CA SER A 84 8.61 -19.56 -1.87
C SER A 84 7.97 -18.16 -1.98
N LEU A 85 8.15 -17.27 -0.98
CA LEU A 85 7.64 -15.90 -1.01
C LEU A 85 8.31 -15.12 -2.16
N CYS A 86 9.59 -15.40 -2.40
CA CYS A 86 10.42 -14.74 -3.40
C CYS A 86 10.62 -15.59 -4.68
N TYR A 87 9.69 -16.50 -4.97
CA TYR A 87 9.71 -17.41 -6.14
C TYR A 87 11.02 -18.21 -6.30
N SER A 88 11.69 -18.49 -5.19
CA SER A 88 12.99 -19.15 -5.12
C SER A 88 14.07 -18.45 -5.95
N CYS A 89 13.94 -17.13 -6.14
CA CYS A 89 14.84 -16.34 -6.96
C CYS A 89 16.13 -15.93 -6.25
N ASN A 90 16.27 -16.24 -4.95
CA ASN A 90 17.47 -15.95 -4.15
C ASN A 90 17.96 -14.49 -4.30
N GLY A 91 17.03 -13.53 -4.21
CA GLY A 91 17.33 -12.10 -4.36
C GLY A 91 17.56 -11.61 -5.80
N ASN A 92 17.44 -12.46 -6.81
CA ASN A 92 17.55 -12.04 -8.21
C ASN A 92 16.28 -11.32 -8.68
N ILE A 93 16.38 -10.00 -8.87
CA ILE A 93 15.26 -9.15 -9.30
C ILE A 93 14.68 -9.52 -10.67
N ASN A 94 15.51 -10.00 -11.62
CA ASN A 94 15.02 -10.37 -12.95
C ASN A 94 14.15 -11.61 -12.86
N CYS A 95 14.62 -12.63 -12.14
CA CYS A 95 13.85 -13.84 -11.85
C CYS A 95 12.54 -13.47 -11.14
N PHE A 96 12.62 -12.61 -10.13
CA PHE A 96 11.46 -12.25 -9.32
C PHE A 96 10.37 -11.53 -10.13
N ILE A 97 10.74 -10.48 -10.88
CA ILE A 97 9.79 -9.73 -11.72
C ILE A 97 9.17 -10.64 -12.77
N ASN A 98 9.95 -11.54 -13.36
CA ASN A 98 9.43 -12.44 -14.38
C ASN A 98 8.37 -13.38 -13.82
N ASN A 99 8.68 -14.04 -12.69
CA ASN A 99 7.74 -14.94 -12.03
C ASN A 99 6.51 -14.22 -11.45
N LEU A 100 6.70 -13.00 -10.93
CA LEU A 100 5.59 -12.17 -10.45
C LEU A 100 4.63 -11.81 -11.57
N PHE A 101 5.16 -11.41 -12.73
CA PHE A 101 4.37 -11.11 -13.92
C PHE A 101 3.57 -12.33 -14.38
N ASP A 102 4.21 -13.49 -14.49
CA ASP A 102 3.55 -14.70 -14.95
C ASP A 102 2.44 -15.14 -13.96
N ASP A 103 2.72 -15.11 -12.65
CA ASP A 103 1.75 -15.44 -11.60
C ASP A 103 0.52 -14.51 -11.65
N PHE A 104 0.72 -13.20 -11.71
CA PHE A 104 -0.38 -12.23 -11.76
C PHE A 104 -1.13 -12.26 -13.08
N TYR A 105 -0.45 -12.53 -14.19
CA TYR A 105 -1.09 -12.74 -15.47
C TYR A 105 -2.01 -13.97 -15.43
N GLN A 106 -1.56 -15.10 -14.87
CA GLN A 106 -2.42 -16.28 -14.71
C GLN A 106 -3.60 -16.02 -13.78
N LYS A 107 -3.38 -15.33 -12.65
CA LYS A 107 -4.45 -14.91 -11.73
C LYS A 107 -5.47 -14.00 -12.41
N SER A 108 -5.03 -13.08 -13.27
CA SER A 108 -5.93 -12.18 -14.01
C SER A 108 -6.84 -12.92 -15.00
N LYS A 109 -6.44 -14.11 -15.47
CA LYS A 109 -7.24 -14.97 -16.36
C LYS A 109 -8.21 -15.88 -15.61
N SER A 110 -8.05 -16.03 -14.30
CA SER A 110 -8.88 -16.92 -13.51
C SER A 110 -10.24 -16.29 -13.23
N TYR A 111 -11.32 -16.98 -13.60
CA TYR A 111 -12.69 -16.62 -13.22
C TYR A 111 -13.06 -17.05 -11.80
N LYS A 112 -12.17 -17.79 -11.10
CA LYS A 112 -12.41 -18.25 -9.74
C LYS A 112 -12.07 -17.15 -8.74
N GLN A 113 -12.80 -17.12 -7.64
CA GLN A 113 -12.45 -16.29 -6.49
C GLN A 113 -11.09 -16.72 -5.94
N ILE A 114 -10.11 -15.81 -5.99
CA ILE A 114 -8.76 -16.06 -5.49
C ILE A 114 -8.70 -15.58 -4.05
N HIS A 115 -8.29 -16.46 -3.14
CA HIS A 115 -7.90 -16.06 -1.80
C HIS A 115 -6.47 -15.49 -1.85
N PRO A 116 -6.25 -14.21 -1.50
CA PRO A 116 -4.92 -13.60 -1.58
C PRO A 116 -3.93 -14.30 -0.65
N SER A 117 -2.83 -14.76 -1.21
CA SER A 117 -1.68 -15.27 -0.44
C SER A 117 -0.94 -14.13 0.27
N LEU A 118 -0.01 -14.47 1.17
CA LEU A 118 0.89 -13.47 1.76
C LEU A 118 1.67 -12.70 0.68
N LYS A 119 2.04 -13.36 -0.41
CA LYS A 119 2.72 -12.74 -1.55
C LYS A 119 1.84 -11.71 -2.25
N ASP A 120 0.56 -12.03 -2.46
CA ASP A 120 -0.41 -11.09 -3.02
C ASP A 120 -0.60 -9.89 -2.09
N ASN A 121 -0.62 -10.14 -0.77
CA ASN A 121 -0.70 -9.08 0.24
C ASN A 121 0.55 -8.20 0.34
N ILE A 122 1.67 -8.59 -0.29
CA ILE A 122 2.86 -7.75 -0.38
C ILE A 122 2.94 -7.07 -1.75
N PHE A 123 2.93 -7.86 -2.83
CA PHE A 123 3.32 -7.41 -4.16
C PHE A 123 2.16 -7.08 -5.09
N ALA A 124 0.91 -7.42 -4.78
CA ALA A 124 -0.21 -7.07 -5.66
C ALA A 124 -0.39 -5.55 -5.77
N PRO A 125 -0.92 -5.05 -6.91
CA PRO A 125 -1.33 -3.67 -7.04
C PRO A 125 -2.23 -3.23 -5.89
N GLN A 126 -2.03 -2.01 -5.42
CA GLN A 126 -2.80 -1.46 -4.30
C GLN A 126 -4.30 -1.39 -4.64
N THR A 127 -4.62 -1.08 -5.89
CA THR A 127 -6.00 -1.01 -6.39
C THR A 127 -6.72 -2.36 -6.43
N TRP A 128 -6.01 -3.49 -6.31
CA TRP A 128 -6.65 -4.81 -6.17
C TRP A 128 -7.30 -5.00 -4.80
N ARG A 129 -7.05 -4.08 -3.87
CA ARG A 129 -7.59 -4.11 -2.51
C ARG A 129 -8.68 -3.06 -2.35
N CYS A 130 -9.33 -3.16 -1.20
CA CYS A 130 -10.31 -2.19 -0.70
C CYS A 130 -11.46 -1.85 -1.65
N ASN A 131 -11.82 -2.75 -2.56
CA ASN A 131 -12.79 -2.47 -3.62
C ASN A 131 -12.48 -1.16 -4.39
N SER A 132 -11.20 -0.85 -4.59
CA SER A 132 -10.79 0.40 -5.21
C SER A 132 -11.38 0.56 -6.61
N HIS A 133 -11.59 -0.54 -7.34
CA HIS A 133 -12.28 -0.53 -8.61
C HIS A 133 -13.71 0.06 -8.56
N MET A 134 -14.41 -0.03 -7.42
CA MET A 134 -15.75 0.56 -7.23
C MET A 134 -15.70 1.92 -6.54
N ASP A 135 -14.86 2.07 -5.51
CA ASP A 135 -15.03 3.12 -4.51
C ASP A 135 -13.82 4.06 -4.39
N LEU A 136 -12.77 3.92 -5.20
CA LEU A 136 -11.56 4.74 -5.08
C LEU A 136 -11.85 6.25 -5.21
N HIS A 137 -12.77 6.66 -6.08
CA HIS A 137 -13.17 8.07 -6.24
C HIS A 137 -13.85 8.66 -4.98
N LYS A 138 -14.30 7.82 -4.04
CA LYS A 138 -14.90 8.24 -2.76
C LYS A 138 -13.86 8.41 -1.66
N HIS A 139 -12.61 8.00 -1.90
CA HIS A 139 -11.54 8.08 -0.93
C HIS A 139 -10.74 9.37 -1.11
N GLU A 140 -10.54 10.08 -0.01
CA GLU A 140 -9.48 11.09 0.09
C GLU A 140 -8.12 10.38 0.08
N LYS A 141 -7.29 10.72 -0.90
CA LYS A 141 -5.97 10.09 -1.12
C LYS A 141 -4.90 10.83 -0.32
N ILE A 142 -4.08 10.09 0.42
CA ILE A 142 -2.91 10.60 1.13
C ILE A 142 -1.70 9.99 0.46
N ARG A 143 -0.84 10.80 -0.16
CA ARG A 143 0.39 10.29 -0.77
C ARG A 143 1.40 9.92 0.30
N TYR A 144 2.02 8.77 0.16
CA TYR A 144 3.01 8.28 1.10
C TYR A 144 4.28 9.13 1.08
N GLU A 145 4.59 9.71 -0.07
CA GLU A 145 5.67 10.66 -0.29
C GLU A 145 5.46 11.97 0.48
N ASP A 146 4.20 12.39 0.66
CA ASP A 146 3.89 13.57 1.48
C ASP A 146 4.24 13.31 2.94
N ILE A 147 3.92 12.11 3.45
CA ILE A 147 4.33 11.69 4.79
C ILE A 147 5.86 11.69 4.87
N LYS A 148 6.54 11.04 3.92
CA LYS A 148 8.01 10.90 3.88
C LYS A 148 8.74 12.25 3.87
N ASN A 149 8.25 13.21 3.09
CA ASN A 149 8.88 14.51 2.90
C ASN A 149 8.45 15.55 3.95
N SER A 150 7.66 15.14 4.96
CA SER A 150 7.06 16.07 5.91
C SER A 150 6.24 17.16 5.20
N ASN A 151 5.58 16.82 4.08
CA ASN A 151 4.65 17.69 3.39
C ASN A 151 3.28 17.57 4.09
N PHE A 152 3.05 18.45 5.05
CA PHE A 152 1.94 18.35 5.99
C PHE A 152 0.57 18.67 5.38
N THR A 153 0.51 19.29 4.20
CA THR A 153 -0.73 19.78 3.58
C THR A 153 -1.80 18.68 3.43
N SER A 154 -1.42 17.49 2.98
CA SER A 154 -2.33 16.35 2.75
C SER A 154 -2.82 15.71 4.05
N ILE A 155 -1.98 15.73 5.08
CA ILE A 155 -2.27 15.16 6.41
C ILE A 155 -3.05 16.17 7.26
N GLU A 156 -2.78 17.46 7.12
CA GLU A 156 -3.54 18.55 7.75
C GLU A 156 -4.97 18.59 7.24
N MET A 157 -5.24 18.38 5.94
CA MET A 157 -6.60 18.20 5.44
C MET A 157 -7.33 17.07 6.17
N LEU A 158 -6.64 15.97 6.40
CA LEU A 158 -7.19 14.83 7.13
C LEU A 158 -7.51 15.20 8.58
N LEU A 159 -6.59 15.90 9.24
CA LEU A 159 -6.67 16.25 10.67
C LEU A 159 -7.60 17.44 10.97
N ASN A 160 -7.72 18.40 10.06
CA ASN A 160 -8.66 19.52 10.16
C ASN A 160 -10.11 19.03 10.25
N ASN A 161 -10.38 17.83 9.74
CA ASN A 161 -11.68 17.19 9.85
C ASN A 161 -12.00 16.59 11.23
N PHE A 162 -11.03 16.55 12.16
CA PHE A 162 -11.18 15.84 13.44
C PHE A 162 -11.22 16.73 14.68
N ASN A 163 -11.37 18.06 14.56
CA ASN A 163 -11.39 19.00 15.70
C ASN A 163 -10.24 18.74 16.70
N THR A 164 -9.02 18.50 16.19
CA THR A 164 -7.83 18.21 17.00
C THR A 164 -6.98 19.46 17.22
N THR A 165 -6.27 19.52 18.35
CA THR A 165 -5.30 20.60 18.63
C THR A 165 -4.05 20.45 17.76
N GLU A 166 -3.34 21.55 17.48
CA GLU A 166 -2.08 21.53 16.72
C GLU A 166 -1.03 20.57 17.30
N VAL A 167 -0.97 20.46 18.63
CA VAL A 167 -0.07 19.51 19.31
C VAL A 167 -0.39 18.07 18.92
N PHE A 168 -1.68 17.70 18.85
CA PHE A 168 -2.09 16.36 18.43
C PHE A 168 -1.79 16.11 16.95
N LYS A 169 -1.94 17.12 16.09
CA LYS A 169 -1.61 17.01 14.67
C LYS A 169 -0.14 16.66 14.49
N LEU A 170 0.75 17.39 15.17
CA LEU A 170 2.20 17.16 15.14
C LEU A 170 2.57 15.77 15.69
N SER A 171 2.00 15.35 16.83
CA SER A 171 2.26 14.01 17.37
C SER A 171 1.81 12.89 16.44
N PHE A 172 0.65 13.05 15.80
CA PHE A 172 0.15 12.09 14.82
C PHE A 172 1.12 11.95 13.65
N VAL A 173 1.53 13.08 13.04
CA VAL A 173 2.44 13.03 11.88
C VAL A 173 3.80 12.45 12.27
N ASN A 174 4.35 12.82 13.43
CA ASN A 174 5.61 12.26 13.92
C ASN A 174 5.53 10.74 14.09
N GLU A 175 4.43 10.21 14.61
CA GLU A 175 4.27 8.75 14.75
C GLU A 175 4.10 8.06 13.40
N LEU A 176 3.43 8.69 12.43
CA LEU A 176 3.38 8.19 11.05
C LEU A 176 4.76 8.13 10.41
N LEU A 177 5.55 9.19 10.58
CA LEU A 177 6.95 9.28 10.14
C LEU A 177 7.82 8.22 10.81
N GLU A 178 7.66 8.00 12.12
CA GLU A 178 8.38 6.93 12.80
C GLU A 178 8.00 5.55 12.28
N ASN A 179 6.71 5.29 12.07
CA ASN A 179 6.24 4.03 11.53
C ASN A 179 6.76 3.79 10.10
N TYR A 180 6.83 4.84 9.28
CA TYR A 180 7.51 4.83 7.99
C TYR A 180 8.97 4.40 8.16
N ARG A 181 9.71 5.11 9.02
CA ARG A 181 11.14 4.86 9.24
C ARG A 181 11.38 3.45 9.75
N LYS A 182 10.52 2.95 10.65
CA LYS A 182 10.60 1.59 11.18
C LYS A 182 10.30 0.53 10.11
N LYS A 183 9.31 0.76 9.24
CA LYS A 183 8.96 -0.19 8.15
C LYS A 183 10.13 -0.39 7.20
N TYR A 184 10.85 0.69 6.88
CA TYR A 184 11.90 0.71 5.86
C TYR A 184 13.31 0.93 6.41
N SER A 185 13.51 0.80 7.73
CA SER A 185 14.81 1.03 8.40
C SER A 185 15.90 0.07 7.93
N SER A 186 15.51 -1.14 7.53
CA SER A 186 16.42 -2.18 7.04
C SER A 186 16.80 -2.02 5.57
N ILE A 187 16.19 -1.07 4.84
CA ILE A 187 16.46 -0.89 3.42
C ILE A 187 17.75 -0.09 3.23
N ASN A 188 18.74 -0.73 2.60
CA ASN A 188 19.95 -0.04 2.16
C ASN A 188 19.65 0.83 0.92
N TYR A 189 19.81 2.15 1.06
CA TYR A 189 19.53 3.13 0.00
C TYR A 189 20.41 2.94 -1.26
N LEU A 190 21.67 2.52 -1.10
CA LEU A 190 22.55 2.22 -2.23
C LEU A 190 22.03 1.02 -3.02
N ASN A 191 21.62 -0.05 -2.33
CA ASN A 191 21.02 -1.22 -2.96
C ASN A 191 19.71 -0.85 -3.68
N LYS A 192 18.87 -0.01 -3.06
CA LYS A 192 17.65 0.51 -3.68
C LYS A 192 17.96 1.20 -5.01
N ARG A 193 18.92 2.13 -5.03
CA ARG A 193 19.31 2.84 -6.25
C ARG A 193 19.86 1.91 -7.33
N LEU A 194 20.71 0.95 -6.96
CA LEU A 194 21.29 -0.01 -7.90
C LEU A 194 20.22 -0.88 -8.56
N ILE A 195 19.27 -1.41 -7.77
CA ILE A 195 18.19 -2.24 -8.31
C ILE A 195 17.23 -1.41 -9.15
N MET A 196 16.88 -0.19 -8.72
CA MET A 196 16.04 0.71 -9.52
C MET A 196 16.68 1.01 -10.89
N ASN A 197 17.97 1.32 -10.92
CA ASN A 197 18.69 1.55 -12.17
C ASN A 197 18.70 0.29 -13.07
N LYS A 198 18.84 -0.90 -12.48
CA LYS A 198 18.76 -2.16 -13.22
C LYS A 198 17.38 -2.39 -13.84
N ILE A 199 16.32 -2.04 -13.13
CA ILE A 199 14.94 -2.12 -13.65
C ILE A 199 14.77 -1.14 -14.81
N ARG A 200 15.11 0.14 -14.63
CA ARG A 200 14.92 1.19 -15.64
C ARG A 200 15.68 0.95 -16.94
N LYS A 201 16.92 0.44 -16.85
CA LYS A 201 17.73 0.06 -18.01
C LYS A 201 17.24 -1.19 -18.75
N SER A 202 16.25 -1.91 -18.20
CA SER A 202 15.65 -3.06 -18.85
C SER A 202 14.23 -2.75 -19.27
N SER A 203 14.04 -2.53 -20.58
CA SER A 203 12.73 -2.31 -21.18
C SER A 203 11.74 -3.43 -20.81
N LEU A 204 12.19 -4.68 -20.82
CA LEU A 204 11.38 -5.85 -20.43
C LEU A 204 10.92 -5.78 -18.97
N LEU A 205 11.83 -5.55 -18.01
CA LEU A 205 11.46 -5.52 -16.59
C LEU A 205 10.54 -4.34 -16.28
N THR A 206 10.84 -3.18 -16.86
CA THR A 206 10.01 -1.99 -16.73
C THR A 206 8.62 -2.23 -17.31
N GLN A 207 8.52 -2.80 -18.52
CA GLN A 207 7.25 -3.11 -19.16
C GLN A 207 6.41 -4.09 -18.32
N ARG A 208 7.03 -5.14 -17.76
CA ARG A 208 6.33 -6.10 -16.89
C ARG A 208 5.78 -5.44 -15.64
N LEU A 209 6.57 -4.61 -14.96
CA LEU A 209 6.10 -3.88 -13.78
C LEU A 209 5.02 -2.85 -14.12
N VAL A 210 5.18 -2.09 -15.20
CA VAL A 210 4.14 -1.18 -15.68
C VAL A 210 2.86 -1.94 -16.00
N THR A 211 2.94 -3.14 -16.59
CA THR A 211 1.76 -3.96 -16.88
C THR A 211 1.08 -4.43 -15.60
N ILE A 212 1.84 -4.91 -14.62
CA ILE A 212 1.30 -5.33 -13.31
C ILE A 212 0.58 -4.17 -12.63
N TYR A 213 1.22 -3.00 -12.57
CA TYR A 213 0.76 -1.84 -11.80
C TYR A 213 0.04 -0.78 -12.66
N PHE A 214 -0.36 -1.11 -13.89
CA PHE A 214 -0.90 -0.13 -14.84
C PHE A 214 -2.07 0.66 -14.25
N TYR A 215 -3.00 -0.06 -13.61
CA TYR A 215 -4.17 0.57 -13.00
C TYR A 215 -3.83 1.38 -11.75
N ASP A 216 -2.78 1.04 -11.01
CA ASP A 216 -2.32 1.88 -9.90
C ASP A 216 -1.78 3.22 -10.42
N PHE A 217 -0.95 3.23 -11.47
CA PHE A 217 -0.47 4.49 -12.07
C PHE A 217 -1.62 5.38 -12.51
N MET A 218 -2.57 4.82 -13.25
CA MET A 218 -3.72 5.58 -13.74
C MET A 218 -4.65 6.04 -12.61
N ALA A 219 -5.12 5.11 -11.77
CA ALA A 219 -6.17 5.38 -10.80
C ALA A 219 -5.68 6.17 -9.58
N LEU A 220 -4.40 6.01 -9.21
CA LEU A 220 -3.76 6.73 -8.11
C LEU A 220 -3.04 8.01 -8.56
N GLU A 221 -3.11 8.35 -9.86
CA GLU A 221 -2.53 9.56 -10.44
C GLU A 221 -1.02 9.66 -10.14
N TYR A 222 -0.28 8.63 -10.54
CA TYR A 222 1.18 8.64 -10.58
C TYR A 222 1.66 8.59 -12.02
N ASP A 223 2.76 9.29 -12.29
CA ASP A 223 3.39 9.25 -13.60
C ASP A 223 3.92 7.85 -13.93
N PHE A 224 3.75 7.45 -15.17
CA PHE A 224 4.39 6.24 -15.69
C PHE A 224 5.92 6.42 -15.71
N PRO A 225 6.68 5.35 -15.42
CA PRO A 225 8.13 5.42 -15.52
C PRO A 225 8.56 5.65 -16.97
N THR A 226 9.57 6.51 -17.16
CA THR A 226 10.22 6.69 -18.45
C THR A 226 11.17 5.52 -18.72
N PHE A 227 11.16 5.02 -19.96
CA PHE A 227 12.16 4.07 -20.44
C PHE A 227 13.47 4.82 -20.70
N GLU A 228 14.58 4.30 -20.20
CA GLU A 228 15.94 4.79 -20.51
C GLU A 228 16.62 3.89 -21.55
#